data_AF-A0A934A5W9-F1
#
_entry.id   AF-A0A934A5W9-F1
#
_cell.length_a   1.000
_cell.length_b   1.000
_cell.length_c   1.000
_cell.angle_alpha   90.00
_cell.angle_beta   90.00
_cell.angle_gamma   90.00
#
_symmetry.space_group_name_H-M   'P 1'
#
loop_
_entity.id
_entity.type
_entity.pdbx_description
1 polymer ?
#
loop_
_entity_poly.entity_id
_entity_poly.type
_entity_poly.pdbx_seq_one_letter_code
_entity_poly.pdbx_strand_id
1 'polypeptide(L)'
;MQRKIEAKELTISQIRQVFESMEKRTDIHTVEILFPNEIPVMAVSLSTGLSLEELAGDIPPSEIKRLIDEVKTKNPFFLSGLQSLAKVGTALMENLKPRCPPWTGWCAMWSWPVIPWP
;
A
#
# COMPACT_ATOMS: atom_id res chain seq x y z
N MET A 1 -21.50 22.56 -4.52
CA MET A 1 -22.23 21.68 -3.59
C MET A 1 -21.19 20.90 -2.79
N GLN A 2 -21.04 21.17 -1.49
CA GLN A 2 -20.12 20.41 -0.64
C GLN A 2 -20.79 19.09 -0.25
N ARG A 3 -20.40 17.98 -0.89
CA ARG A 3 -20.75 16.64 -0.37
C ARG A 3 -19.97 16.46 0.93
N LYS A 4 -20.67 16.22 2.03
CA LYS A 4 -20.03 15.91 3.31
C LYS A 4 -19.56 14.46 3.26
N ILE A 5 -18.31 14.26 2.84
CA ILE A 5 -17.67 12.95 2.77
C ILE A 5 -17.11 12.66 4.15
N GLU A 6 -17.59 11.61 4.80
CA GLU A 6 -17.15 11.17 6.12
C GLU A 6 -16.64 9.74 6.03
N ALA A 7 -15.51 9.44 6.67
CA ALA A 7 -14.97 8.09 6.68
C ALA A 7 -15.81 7.18 7.59
N LYS A 8 -16.04 5.94 7.19
CA LYS A 8 -16.76 4.93 7.99
C LYS A 8 -15.81 3.84 8.48
N GLU A 9 -16.23 3.13 9.52
CA GLU A 9 -15.54 1.92 9.94
C GLU A 9 -15.66 0.85 8.86
N LEU A 10 -14.54 0.19 8.57
CA LEU A 10 -14.45 -0.90 7.62
C LEU A 10 -14.93 -2.19 8.29
N THR A 11 -15.88 -2.86 7.64
CA THR A 11 -16.33 -4.19 8.03
C THR A 11 -15.29 -5.25 7.68
N ILE A 12 -15.36 -6.42 8.33
CA ILE A 12 -14.42 -7.53 8.08
C ILE A 12 -14.46 -7.99 6.61
N SER A 13 -15.63 -7.98 5.96
CA SER A 13 -15.76 -8.32 4.54
C SER A 13 -15.03 -7.31 3.64
N GLN A 14 -15.16 -6.01 3.93
CA GLN A 14 -14.44 -4.96 3.21
C GLN A 14 -12.92 -5.08 3.41
N ILE A 15 -12.47 -5.39 4.63
CA ILE A 15 -11.05 -5.62 4.91
C ILE A 15 -10.52 -6.78 4.07
N ARG A 16 -11.26 -7.89 3.98
CA ARG A 16 -10.89 -9.03 3.11
C ARG A 16 -10.80 -8.62 1.64
N GLN A 17 -11.76 -7.83 1.16
CA GLN A 17 -11.76 -7.31 -0.21
C GLN A 17 -10.51 -6.45 -0.48
N VAL A 18 -10.06 -5.64 0.47
CA VAL A 18 -8.81 -4.88 0.34
C VAL A 18 -7.63 -5.84 0.18
N PHE A 19 -7.51 -6.86 1.03
CA PHE A 19 -6.41 -7.83 0.93
C PHE A 19 -6.40 -8.62 -0.38
N GLU A 20 -7.56 -9.10 -0.83
CA GLU A 20 -7.69 -9.77 -2.13
C GLU A 20 -7.32 -8.84 -3.29
N SER A 21 -7.68 -7.56 -3.19
CA SER A 21 -7.30 -6.57 -4.20
C SER A 21 -5.78 -6.33 -4.21
N MET A 22 -5.12 -6.36 -3.05
CA MET A 22 -3.66 -6.22 -2.97
C MET A 22 -2.92 -7.42 -3.56
N GLU A 23 -3.47 -8.63 -3.40
CA GLU A 23 -2.88 -9.85 -3.95
C GLU A 23 -2.97 -9.92 -5.49
N LYS A 24 -4.07 -9.42 -6.05
CA LYS A 24 -4.37 -9.50 -7.50
C LYS A 24 -3.87 -8.30 -8.32
N ARG A 25 -3.20 -7.32 -7.69
CA ARG A 25 -2.97 -6.00 -8.31
C ARG A 25 -1.79 -6.00 -9.29
N THR A 26 -2.07 -5.57 -10.52
CA THR A 26 -1.09 -5.16 -11.54
C THR A 26 -1.01 -3.64 -11.74
N ASP A 27 -2.00 -2.88 -11.28
CA ASP A 27 -2.14 -1.46 -11.60
C ASP A 27 -1.90 -0.56 -10.37
N ILE A 28 -1.06 0.46 -10.54
CA ILE A 28 -0.73 1.47 -9.52
C ILE A 28 -1.65 2.67 -9.72
N HIS A 29 -2.41 3.05 -8.69
CA HIS A 29 -3.26 4.24 -8.74
C HIS A 29 -2.48 5.53 -8.47
N THR A 30 -2.87 6.63 -9.12
CA THR A 30 -2.25 7.96 -8.94
C THR A 30 -2.19 8.40 -7.47
N VAL A 31 -3.23 8.11 -6.69
CA VAL A 31 -3.28 8.45 -5.27
C VAL A 31 -2.23 7.66 -4.46
N GLU A 32 -1.90 6.43 -4.86
CA GLU A 32 -0.85 5.63 -4.23
C GLU A 32 0.54 6.18 -4.56
N ILE A 33 0.72 6.77 -5.74
CA ILE A 33 1.95 7.47 -6.11
C ILE A 33 2.14 8.74 -5.27
N LEU A 34 1.05 9.48 -5.04
CA LEU A 34 1.07 10.70 -4.22
C LEU A 34 1.31 10.39 -2.73
N PHE A 35 0.90 9.20 -2.27
CA PHE A 35 0.95 8.79 -0.87
C PHE A 35 1.48 7.34 -0.71
N PRO A 36 2.76 7.07 -1.03
CA PRO A 36 3.29 5.70 -1.20
C PRO A 36 3.44 4.90 0.08
N ASN A 37 3.48 5.56 1.24
CA ASN A 37 3.64 4.92 2.55
C ASN A 37 2.33 4.90 3.35
N GLU A 38 1.21 5.18 2.70
CA GLU A 38 -0.09 5.28 3.35
C GLU A 38 -0.93 4.01 3.16
N ILE A 39 -2.13 4.02 3.77
CA ILE A 39 -3.08 2.92 3.63
C ILE A 39 -3.48 2.71 2.16
N PRO A 40 -3.81 1.47 1.75
CA PRO A 40 -4.23 1.18 0.39
C PRO A 40 -5.41 2.07 -0.03
N VAL A 41 -5.38 2.61 -1.26
CA VAL A 41 -6.43 3.53 -1.75
C VAL A 41 -7.79 2.83 -1.84
N MET A 42 -7.79 1.50 -2.02
CA MET A 42 -9.00 0.69 -1.92
C MET A 42 -9.67 0.77 -0.54
N ALA A 43 -8.88 0.83 0.53
CA ALA A 43 -9.43 1.00 1.88
C ALA A 43 -10.06 2.38 2.08
N VAL A 44 -9.47 3.43 1.49
CA VAL A 44 -10.01 4.79 1.50
C VAL A 44 -11.34 4.85 0.73
N SER A 45 -11.38 4.27 -0.46
CA SER A 45 -12.60 4.17 -1.28
C SER A 45 -13.73 3.44 -0.55
N LEU A 46 -13.44 2.27 0.02
CA LEU A 46 -14.46 1.48 0.73
C LEU A 46 -14.95 2.16 2.02
N SER A 47 -14.09 2.91 2.70
CA SER A 47 -14.44 3.63 3.93
C SER A 47 -15.23 4.91 3.66
N THR A 48 -14.91 5.63 2.58
CA THR A 48 -15.56 6.91 2.23
C THR A 48 -16.76 6.75 1.30
N GLY A 49 -16.86 5.61 0.60
CA GLY A 49 -17.87 5.35 -0.41
C GLY A 49 -17.61 6.06 -1.74
N LEU A 50 -16.42 6.63 -1.93
CA LEU A 50 -16.01 7.29 -3.17
C LEU A 50 -15.46 6.27 -4.17
N SER A 51 -15.66 6.52 -5.46
CA SER A 51 -15.00 5.73 -6.50
C SER A 51 -13.49 6.05 -6.55
N LEU A 52 -12.70 5.14 -7.13
CA LEU A 52 -11.26 5.35 -7.28
C LEU A 52 -10.95 6.48 -8.26
N GLU A 53 -11.80 6.67 -9.26
CA GLU A 53 -11.73 7.74 -10.25
C GLU A 53 -12.02 9.10 -9.61
N GLU A 54 -13.05 9.18 -8.76
CA GLU A 54 -13.40 10.39 -7.99
C GLU A 54 -12.23 10.79 -7.07
N LEU A 55 -11.60 9.82 -6.41
CA LEU A 55 -10.41 10.04 -5.57
C LEU A 55 -9.18 10.51 -6.35
N ALA A 56 -9.04 10.12 -7.63
CA ALA A 56 -7.88 10.48 -8.44
C ALA A 56 -8.03 11.84 -9.16
N GLY A 57 -9.25 12.28 -9.44
CA GLY A 57 -9.52 13.45 -10.28
C GLY A 57 -10.16 14.64 -9.56
N ASP A 58 -11.23 14.41 -8.81
CA ASP A 58 -12.13 15.49 -8.38
C ASP A 58 -11.76 16.09 -7.01
N ILE A 59 -10.86 15.44 -6.27
CA ILE A 59 -10.53 15.79 -4.89
C ILE A 59 -9.09 16.32 -4.80
N PRO A 60 -8.86 17.49 -4.18
CA PRO A 60 -7.51 18.01 -4.02
C PRO A 60 -6.67 17.11 -3.09
N PRO A 61 -5.34 16.99 -3.31
CA PRO A 61 -4.48 16.10 -2.52
C PRO A 61 -4.50 16.37 -1.01
N SER A 62 -4.69 17.64 -0.60
CA SER A 62 -4.80 18.02 0.81
C SER A 62 -6.04 17.42 1.50
N GLU A 63 -7.15 17.32 0.77
CA GLU A 63 -8.39 16.73 1.26
C GLU A 63 -8.30 15.20 1.26
N ILE A 64 -7.66 14.61 0.24
CA ILE A 64 -7.35 13.18 0.22
C ILE A 64 -6.52 12.78 1.44
N LYS A 65 -5.48 13.56 1.78
CA LYS A 65 -4.67 13.32 2.97
C LYS A 65 -5.51 13.35 4.25
N ARG A 66 -6.41 14.33 4.37
CA ARG A 66 -7.32 14.44 5.51
C ARG A 66 -8.25 13.23 5.61
N LEU A 67 -8.79 12.76 4.48
CA LEU A 67 -9.61 11.54 4.43
C LEU A 67 -8.81 10.32 4.85
N ILE A 68 -7.58 10.17 4.34
CA ILE A 68 -6.66 9.09 4.75
C ILE A 68 -6.48 9.09 6.26
N ASP A 69 -6.17 10.24 6.87
CA ASP A 69 -5.96 10.36 8.32
C ASP A 69 -7.24 10.10 9.13
N GLU A 70 -8.41 10.43 8.60
CA GLU A 70 -9.69 10.10 9.20
C GLU A 70 -9.98 8.59 9.16
N VAL A 71 -9.72 7.95 8.01
CA VAL A 71 -9.85 6.49 7.84
C VAL A 71 -8.92 5.76 8.81
N LYS A 72 -7.68 6.22 8.95
CA LYS A 72 -6.70 5.69 9.92
C LYS A 72 -7.23 5.73 11.35
N THR A 73 -7.77 6.88 11.75
CA THR A 73 -8.25 7.11 13.12
C THR A 73 -9.48 6.25 13.42
N LYS A 74 -10.39 6.09 12.46
CA LYS A 74 -11.59 5.27 12.61
C LYS A 74 -11.33 3.76 12.51
N ASN A 75 -10.20 3.35 11.93
CA ASN A 75 -9.89 1.94 11.68
C ASN A 75 -8.57 1.47 12.31
N PRO A 76 -8.41 1.57 13.65
CA PRO A 76 -7.16 1.23 14.32
C PRO A 76 -6.82 -0.28 14.21
N PHE A 77 -7.83 -1.14 14.13
CA PHE A 77 -7.64 -2.59 13.97
C PHE A 77 -7.02 -2.93 12.61
N PHE A 78 -7.55 -2.34 11.54
CA PHE A 78 -7.03 -2.52 10.18
C PHE A 78 -5.57 -2.05 10.08
N LEU A 79 -5.27 -0.87 10.64
CA LEU A 79 -3.90 -0.35 10.71
C LEU A 79 -2.95 -1.27 11.47
N SER A 80 -3.38 -1.78 12.63
CA SER A 80 -2.57 -2.70 13.43
C SER A 80 -2.27 -3.99 12.64
N GLY A 81 -3.24 -4.48 11.87
CA GLY A 81 -3.07 -5.62 10.96
C GLY A 81 -2.04 -5.33 9.85
N LEU A 82 -2.17 -4.18 9.16
CA LEU A 82 -1.22 -3.76 8.13
C LEU A 82 0.20 -3.60 8.68
N GLN A 83 0.35 -2.95 9.84
CA GLN A 83 1.66 -2.79 10.48
C GLN A 83 2.28 -4.13 10.88
N SER A 84 1.47 -5.08 11.35
CA SER A 84 1.93 -6.42 11.70
C SER A 84 2.41 -7.17 10.45
N LEU A 85 1.66 -7.10 9.35
CA LEU A 85 2.06 -7.67 8.07
C LEU A 85 3.34 -7.03 7.52
N ALA A 86 3.44 -5.70 7.59
CA ALA A 86 4.64 -4.99 7.18
C ALA A 86 5.87 -5.44 7.97
N LYS A 87 5.75 -5.57 9.31
CA LYS A 87 6.83 -6.08 10.17
C LYS A 87 7.26 -7.50 9.81
N VAL A 88 6.30 -8.39 9.54
CA VAL A 88 6.60 -9.76 9.11
C VAL A 88 7.29 -9.74 7.74
N GLY A 89 6.79 -8.92 6.80
CA GLY A 89 7.38 -8.75 5.47
C GLY A 89 8.82 -8.23 5.53
N THR A 90 9.09 -7.20 6.34
CA THR A 90 10.45 -6.67 6.50
C THR A 90 11.38 -7.70 7.12
N ALA A 91 10.94 -8.44 8.14
CA ALA A 91 11.74 -9.49 8.75
C ALA A 91 12.06 -10.63 7.76
N LEU A 92 11.11 -11.00 6.90
CA LEU A 92 11.34 -11.98 5.85
C LEU A 92 12.34 -11.46 4.80
N MET A 93 12.20 -10.21 4.36
CA MET A 93 13.13 -9.61 3.39
C MET A 93 14.56 -9.47 3.95
N GLU A 94 14.70 -9.14 5.23
CA GLU A 94 16.02 -9.08 5.90
C GLU A 94 16.69 -10.45 5.93
N ASN A 95 15.93 -11.52 6.13
CA ASN A 95 16.44 -12.89 6.09
C ASN A 95 16.78 -13.36 4.67
N LEU A 96 16.11 -12.82 3.64
CA LEU A 96 16.37 -13.12 2.24
C LEU A 96 17.51 -12.28 1.65
N LYS A 97 17.96 -11.22 2.34
CA LYS A 97 19.05 -10.36 1.86
C LYS A 97 20.34 -11.19 1.82
N PRO A 98 21.00 -11.37 0.66
CA PRO A 98 22.21 -12.16 0.57
C PRO A 98 23.28 -11.53 1.46
N ARG A 99 23.73 -12.29 2.47
CA ARG A 99 24.82 -11.88 3.36
C ARG A 99 26.13 -11.91 2.56
N CYS A 100 26.45 -10.83 1.86
CA CYS A 100 27.83 -10.64 1.39
C CYS A 100 28.70 -10.35 2.62
N PRO A 101 29.77 -11.13 2.87
CA PRO A 101 30.67 -10.85 3.96
C PRO A 101 31.45 -9.54 3.68
N PRO A 102 31.77 -8.74 4.72
CA PRO A 102 32.33 -7.39 4.55
C PRO A 102 33.77 -7.34 4.01
N TRP A 103 34.39 -8.49 3.71
CA TRP A 103 35.81 -8.59 3.35
C TRP A 103 36.08 -9.04 1.90
N THR A 104 35.07 -9.45 1.13
CA THR A 104 35.29 -9.95 -0.24
C THR A 104 35.02 -8.86 -1.28
N GLY A 105 36.08 -8.16 -1.70
CA GLY A 105 36.07 -7.25 -2.86
C GLY A 105 35.84 -7.93 -4.23
N TRP A 106 35.14 -9.08 -4.27
CA TRP A 106 34.98 -9.95 -5.44
C TRP A 106 33.51 -10.15 -5.86
N CYS A 107 32.54 -9.51 -5.20
CA CYS A 107 31.12 -9.59 -5.60
C CYS A 107 30.74 -8.66 -6.77
N ALA A 108 31.70 -8.02 -7.44
CA ALA A 108 31.44 -7.24 -8.65
C ALA A 108 31.30 -8.09 -9.93
N MET A 109 31.43 -9.42 -9.88
CA MET A 109 31.63 -10.21 -11.11
C MET A 109 30.54 -11.23 -11.47
N TRP A 110 29.59 -11.57 -10.58
CA TRP A 110 28.60 -12.62 -10.88
C TRP A 110 27.23 -12.36 -10.21
N SER A 111 26.44 -11.44 -10.75
CA SER A 111 24.98 -11.45 -10.57
C SER A 111 24.24 -10.68 -11.68
N TRP A 112 24.59 -10.97 -12.94
CA TRP A 112 23.65 -10.79 -14.04
C TRP A 112 23.12 -12.19 -14.39
N PRO A 113 21.80 -12.46 -14.35
CA PRO A 113 21.28 -13.53 -15.16
C PRO A 113 21.36 -13.02 -16.61
N VAL A 114 22.33 -13.53 -17.37
CA VAL A 114 22.28 -13.43 -18.83
C VAL A 114 21.06 -14.24 -19.24
N ILE A 115 19.93 -13.55 -19.46
CA ILE A 115 18.77 -14.12 -20.14
C ILE A 115 19.23 -14.36 -21.59
N PRO A 116 19.31 -15.61 -22.07
CA PRO A 116 19.48 -15.82 -23.50
C PRO A 116 18.13 -15.50 -24.15
N TRP A 117 18.08 -14.39 -24.87
CA TRP A 117 16.98 -14.11 -25.79
C TRP A 117 16.95 -15.19 -26.88
N PRO A 118 15.76 -15.73 -27.24
CA PRO A 118 15.60 -16.49 -28.48
C PRO A 118 15.68 -15.57 -29.70
#